data_AF-A0A2D6MFL6-F1
#
_entry.id   AF-A0A2D6MFL6-F1
#
_cell.length_a   1.000
_cell.length_b   1.000
_cell.length_c   1.000
_cell.angle_alpha   90.00
_cell.angle_beta   90.00
_cell.angle_gamma   90.00
#
_symmetry.space_group_name_H-M   'P 1'
#
loop_
_entity.id
_entity.type
_entity.pdbx_description
1 polymer ?
#
loop_
_entity_poly.entity_id
_entity_poly.type
_entity_poly.pdbx_seq_one_letter_code
_entity_poly.pdbx_strand_id
1 'polypeptide(L)'
;MKLSPVEQFYIDIEELREKERQEELDFIASSKKKRGRPRKKKMYFTNETELAIIAFNQETSNKLKNKVYTEFICYPFDKLAENIIHTFKFYYFDGGAKETQHEVITFLLEKMNKFTPGKGKAFSYFSIVAKNYLIQNNNKNYKDLKSKAPISVIDYQRDITAEISLEDRRSSLDIFMDNFVRRYDKIIEERFKSIRDKRIAYAILKLFEDRKNIEIFNKKALYILIREMTNTKTQHITKVVNVIKDDFASMYKKFESGKLF
;
A
#
# COMPACT_ATOMS: atom_id res chain seq x y z
N MET A 1 22.05 -28.69 27.23
CA MET A 1 22.31 -27.33 26.70
C MET A 1 21.03 -26.81 26.08
N LYS A 2 20.70 -25.51 26.23
CA LYS A 2 19.61 -24.92 25.46
C LYS A 2 20.09 -24.75 24.01
N LEU A 3 19.35 -25.29 23.05
CA LEU A 3 19.59 -25.10 21.63
C LEU A 3 19.50 -23.61 21.28
N SER A 4 20.29 -23.16 20.30
CA SER A 4 20.13 -21.81 19.76
C SER A 4 18.79 -21.69 19.01
N PRO A 5 18.24 -20.47 18.84
CA PRO A 5 17.03 -20.26 18.05
C PRO A 5 17.11 -20.84 16.62
N VAL A 6 18.27 -20.75 15.98
CA VAL A 6 18.51 -21.34 14.65
C VAL A 6 18.56 -22.86 14.71
N GLU A 7 19.22 -23.43 15.70
CA GLU A 7 19.31 -24.89 15.85
C GLU A 7 17.93 -25.49 16.11
N GLN A 8 17.13 -24.84 16.97
CA GLN A 8 15.74 -25.22 17.21
C GLN A 8 14.91 -25.15 15.92
N PHE A 9 15.09 -24.08 15.13
CA PHE A 9 14.41 -23.93 13.85
C PHE A 9 14.65 -25.08 12.88
N TYR A 10 15.86 -25.63 12.81
CA TYR A 10 16.14 -26.79 11.95
C TYR A 10 15.39 -28.05 12.39
N ILE A 11 15.21 -28.24 13.70
CA ILE A 11 14.40 -29.34 14.24
C ILE A 11 12.93 -29.10 13.91
N ASP A 12 12.42 -27.89 14.18
CA ASP A 12 11.02 -27.52 13.95
C ASP A 12 10.63 -27.67 12.47
N ILE A 13 11.53 -27.35 11.53
CA ILE A 13 11.29 -27.55 10.09
C ILE A 13 11.16 -29.02 9.72
N GLU A 14 12.03 -29.89 10.25
CA GLU A 14 11.95 -31.31 9.92
C GLU A 14 10.68 -31.95 10.49
N GLU A 15 10.29 -31.57 11.72
CA GLU A 15 9.00 -31.97 12.29
C GLU A 15 7.82 -31.48 11.43
N LEU A 16 7.87 -30.23 10.95
CA LEU A 16 6.84 -29.68 10.07
C LEU A 16 6.76 -30.46 8.75
N ARG A 17 7.91 -30.80 8.16
CA ARG A 17 7.98 -31.60 6.93
C ARG A 17 7.49 -33.02 7.15
N GLU A 18 7.81 -33.65 8.27
CA GLU A 18 7.29 -34.96 8.66
C GLU A 18 5.77 -34.95 8.81
N LYS A 19 5.24 -33.92 9.46
CA LYS A 19 3.80 -33.73 9.58
C LYS A 19 3.13 -33.55 8.22
N GLU A 20 3.70 -32.74 7.32
CA GLU A 20 3.19 -32.59 5.95
C GLU A 20 3.22 -33.93 5.18
N ARG A 21 4.28 -34.74 5.35
CA ARG A 21 4.38 -36.08 4.76
C ARG A 21 3.31 -37.02 5.31
N GLN A 22 3.10 -37.04 6.62
CA GLN A 22 2.10 -37.89 7.26
C GLN A 22 0.68 -37.50 6.83
N GLU A 23 0.38 -36.20 6.79
CA GLU A 23 -0.90 -35.70 6.30
C GLU A 23 -1.15 -36.10 4.84
N GLU A 24 -0.11 -36.14 4.00
CA GLU A 24 -0.21 -36.61 2.62
C GLU A 24 -0.46 -38.13 2.54
N LEU A 25 0.22 -38.93 3.37
CA LEU A 25 0.01 -40.37 3.47
C LEU A 25 -1.39 -40.72 3.96
N ASP A 26 -1.86 -40.07 5.04
CA ASP A 26 -3.21 -40.24 5.59
C ASP A 26 -4.26 -39.86 4.55
N PHE A 27 -4.00 -38.80 3.79
CA PHE A 27 -4.88 -38.40 2.69
C PHE A 27 -4.96 -39.48 1.60
N ILE A 28 -3.83 -40.05 1.18
CA ILE A 28 -3.76 -41.14 0.19
C ILE A 28 -4.51 -42.37 0.72
N ALA A 29 -4.28 -42.76 1.97
CA ALA A 29 -4.95 -43.88 2.62
C ALA A 29 -6.48 -43.68 2.71
N SER A 30 -6.94 -42.45 2.91
CA SER A 30 -8.37 -42.14 3.01
C SER A 30 -9.18 -42.35 1.72
N SER A 31 -8.53 -42.65 0.58
CA SER A 31 -9.15 -42.88 -0.74
C SER A 31 -10.08 -41.75 -1.22
N LYS A 32 -10.04 -40.57 -0.59
CA LYS A 32 -10.85 -39.40 -0.98
C LYS A 32 -10.30 -38.81 -2.27
N LYS A 33 -11.10 -38.80 -3.35
CA LYS A 33 -10.73 -38.12 -4.59
C LYS A 33 -10.65 -36.60 -4.35
N LYS A 34 -9.46 -35.99 -4.52
CA LYS A 34 -9.35 -34.51 -4.61
C LYS A 34 -10.18 -34.04 -5.81
N ARG A 35 -11.15 -33.15 -5.59
CA ARG A 35 -11.87 -32.50 -6.70
C ARG A 35 -10.92 -31.53 -7.40
N GLY A 36 -10.71 -31.73 -8.70
CA GLY A 36 -9.91 -30.85 -9.56
C GLY A 36 -8.41 -31.20 -9.62
N ARG A 37 -7.69 -30.54 -10.55
CA ARG A 37 -6.24 -30.71 -10.72
C ARG A 37 -5.51 -30.21 -9.46
N PRO A 38 -4.58 -30.98 -8.89
CA PRO A 38 -3.79 -30.50 -7.76
C PRO A 38 -3.05 -29.22 -8.15
N ARG A 39 -3.23 -28.15 -7.37
CA ARG A 39 -2.47 -26.91 -7.54
C ARG A 39 -1.02 -27.21 -7.23
N LYS A 40 -0.12 -26.93 -8.18
CA LYS A 40 1.33 -27.02 -7.93
C LYS A 40 1.69 -26.01 -6.83
N LYS A 41 2.34 -26.44 -5.74
CA LYS A 41 2.92 -25.54 -4.72
C LYS A 41 4.06 -24.74 -5.40
N LYS A 42 3.74 -23.58 -5.98
CA LYS A 42 4.72 -22.65 -6.63
C LYS A 42 5.07 -21.46 -5.73
N MET A 43 4.83 -21.56 -4.43
CA MET A 43 5.02 -20.43 -3.51
C MET A 43 6.49 -20.33 -3.14
N TYR A 44 7.13 -19.20 -3.47
CA TYR A 44 8.54 -18.94 -3.16
C TYR A 44 8.76 -18.46 -1.72
N PHE A 45 7.69 -18.04 -1.03
CA PHE A 45 7.72 -17.59 0.35
C PHE A 45 6.79 -18.49 1.16
N THR A 46 7.35 -19.36 1.99
CA THR A 46 6.61 -20.41 2.70
C THR A 46 6.58 -20.17 4.20
N ASN A 47 5.91 -21.04 4.95
CA ASN A 47 5.96 -21.01 6.42
C ASN A 47 7.40 -21.23 6.94
N GLU A 48 8.22 -22.01 6.22
CA GLU A 48 9.63 -22.19 6.54
C GLU A 48 10.38 -20.85 6.51
N THR A 49 10.12 -20.01 5.50
CA THR A 49 10.71 -18.66 5.41
C THR A 49 10.30 -17.78 6.59
N GLU A 50 9.04 -17.84 7.02
CA GLU A 50 8.56 -17.06 8.16
C GLU A 50 9.26 -17.50 9.45
N LEU A 51 9.33 -18.81 9.73
CA LEU A 51 10.04 -19.35 10.88
C LEU A 51 11.55 -19.02 10.83
N ALA A 52 12.15 -19.06 9.64
CA ALA A 52 13.56 -18.71 9.44
C ALA A 52 13.84 -17.25 9.82
N ILE A 53 12.95 -16.32 9.47
CA ILE A 53 13.06 -14.90 9.83
C ILE A 53 12.97 -14.72 11.35
N ILE A 54 12.10 -15.47 12.02
CA ILE A 54 11.95 -15.43 13.47
C ILE A 54 13.24 -15.90 14.14
N ALA A 55 13.76 -17.06 13.72
CA ALA A 55 15.01 -17.61 14.22
C ALA A 55 16.19 -16.67 13.95
N PHE A 56 16.28 -16.12 12.74
CA PHE A 56 17.32 -15.16 12.35
C PHE A 56 17.33 -13.91 13.25
N ASN A 57 16.16 -13.37 13.58
CA ASN A 57 16.04 -12.19 14.44
C ASN A 57 16.41 -12.47 15.90
N GLN A 58 16.17 -13.69 16.39
CA GLN A 58 16.45 -14.09 17.77
C GLN A 58 17.88 -14.60 17.97
N GLU A 59 18.54 -15.03 16.90
CA GLU A 59 19.89 -15.56 16.95
C GLU A 59 20.92 -14.48 17.35
N THR A 60 22.01 -14.92 17.97
CA THR A 60 23.14 -14.05 18.32
C THR A 60 24.37 -14.35 17.47
N SER A 61 24.57 -15.62 17.10
CA SER A 61 25.70 -16.04 16.28
C SER A 61 25.55 -15.65 14.81
N ASN A 62 26.46 -14.79 14.32
CA ASN A 62 26.48 -14.38 12.91
C ASN A 62 26.68 -15.56 11.95
N LYS A 63 27.40 -16.61 12.36
CA LYS A 63 27.59 -17.81 11.54
C LYS A 63 26.26 -18.53 11.28
N LEU A 64 25.44 -18.69 12.32
CA LEU A 64 24.13 -19.33 12.22
C LEU A 64 23.11 -18.45 11.48
N LYS A 65 23.14 -17.13 11.72
CA LYS A 65 22.34 -16.16 10.96
C LYS A 65 22.60 -16.25 9.45
N ASN A 66 23.87 -16.21 9.06
CA ASN A 66 24.24 -16.27 7.65
C ASN A 66 23.82 -17.59 7.00
N LYS A 67 23.90 -18.70 7.74
CA LYS A 67 23.44 -20.01 7.28
C LYS A 67 21.93 -20.00 6.98
N VAL A 68 21.11 -19.62 7.97
CA VAL A 68 19.63 -19.57 7.80
C VAL A 68 19.22 -18.56 6.75
N TYR A 69 19.90 -17.41 6.68
CA TYR A 69 19.64 -16.43 5.65
C TYR A 69 19.84 -17.01 4.25
N THR A 70 21.00 -17.63 4.01
CA THR A 70 21.37 -18.18 2.70
C THR A 70 20.41 -19.29 2.27
N GLU A 71 20.04 -20.18 3.20
CA GLU A 71 19.22 -21.36 2.90
C GLU A 71 17.72 -21.05 2.77
N PHE A 72 17.16 -20.18 3.63
CA PHE A 72 15.71 -20.06 3.78
C PHE A 72 15.14 -18.65 3.55
N ILE A 73 15.96 -17.60 3.49
CA ILE A 73 15.47 -16.21 3.42
C ILE A 73 15.88 -15.52 2.12
N CYS A 74 17.11 -15.77 1.65
CA CYS A 74 17.70 -15.10 0.49
C CYS A 74 16.83 -15.28 -0.77
N TYR A 75 16.57 -16.51 -1.19
CA TYR A 75 15.77 -16.79 -2.39
C TYR A 75 14.32 -16.25 -2.30
N PRO A 76 13.59 -16.43 -1.18
CA PRO A 76 12.28 -15.81 -1.02
C PRO A 76 12.28 -14.28 -1.10
N PHE A 77 13.28 -13.61 -0.54
CA PHE A 77 13.40 -12.15 -0.58
C PHE A 77 13.76 -11.67 -2.00
N ASP A 78 14.65 -12.39 -2.68
CA ASP A 78 14.97 -12.17 -4.09
C ASP A 78 13.71 -12.16 -4.94
N LYS A 79 12.93 -13.24 -4.86
CA LYS A 79 11.68 -13.38 -5.60
C LYS A 79 10.62 -12.39 -5.18
N LEU A 80 10.56 -12.02 -3.90
CA LEU A 80 9.63 -11.00 -3.41
C LEU A 80 9.91 -9.65 -4.07
N ALA A 81 11.17 -9.21 -4.05
CA ALA A 81 11.60 -7.95 -4.63
C ALA A 81 11.35 -7.93 -6.15
N GLU A 82 11.82 -8.95 -6.88
CA GLU A 82 11.61 -9.11 -8.33
C GLU A 82 10.12 -8.99 -8.70
N ASN A 83 9.26 -9.75 -8.01
CA ASN A 83 7.83 -9.77 -8.31
C ASN A 83 7.16 -8.41 -8.07
N ILE A 84 7.49 -7.72 -6.97
CA ILE A 84 6.88 -6.43 -6.65
C ILE A 84 7.33 -5.36 -7.66
N ILE A 85 8.62 -5.33 -8.00
CA ILE A 85 9.18 -4.40 -9.00
C ILE A 85 8.44 -4.57 -10.33
N HIS A 86 8.33 -5.80 -10.85
CA HIS A 86 7.74 -6.05 -12.16
C HIS A 86 6.21 -5.97 -12.18
N THR A 87 5.53 -6.37 -11.10
CA THR A 87 4.07 -6.29 -11.02
C THR A 87 3.58 -4.85 -11.05
N PHE A 88 4.26 -3.95 -10.32
CA PHE A 88 3.89 -2.54 -10.21
C PHE A 88 4.70 -1.61 -11.13
N LYS A 89 5.63 -2.16 -11.92
CA LYS A 89 6.46 -1.46 -12.91
C LYS A 89 7.28 -0.30 -12.32
N PHE A 90 7.98 -0.55 -11.22
CA PHE A 90 8.85 0.44 -10.58
C PHE A 90 10.19 0.55 -11.32
N TYR A 91 10.20 1.24 -12.45
CA TYR A 91 11.36 1.33 -13.34
C TYR A 91 12.13 2.65 -13.27
N TYR A 92 11.70 3.61 -12.45
CA TYR A 92 12.41 4.86 -12.25
C TYR A 92 13.43 4.72 -11.12
N PHE A 93 14.49 3.95 -11.38
CA PHE A 93 15.65 3.79 -10.50
C PHE A 93 16.92 4.09 -11.28
N ASP A 94 17.97 4.51 -10.57
CA ASP A 94 19.25 4.88 -11.20
C ASP A 94 20.04 3.65 -11.70
N GLY A 95 19.75 2.47 -11.13
CA GLY A 95 20.37 1.20 -11.51
C GLY A 95 19.50 0.34 -12.43
N GLY A 96 20.07 -0.75 -12.95
CA GLY A 96 19.30 -1.77 -13.64
C GLY A 96 18.34 -2.52 -12.72
N ALA A 97 17.58 -3.45 -13.30
CA ALA A 97 16.59 -4.23 -12.55
C ALA A 97 17.22 -5.03 -11.39
N LYS A 98 18.43 -5.55 -11.60
CA LYS A 98 19.16 -6.36 -10.61
C LYS A 98 19.71 -5.50 -9.47
N GLU A 99 20.25 -4.32 -9.79
CA GLU A 99 20.73 -3.35 -8.79
C GLU A 99 19.57 -2.88 -7.91
N THR A 100 18.44 -2.54 -8.53
CA THR A 100 17.21 -2.15 -7.83
C THR A 100 16.72 -3.28 -6.93
N GLN A 101 16.78 -4.52 -7.40
CA GLN A 101 16.40 -5.69 -6.61
C GLN A 101 17.30 -5.84 -5.38
N HIS A 102 18.63 -5.75 -5.53
CA HIS A 102 19.57 -5.82 -4.41
C HIS A 102 19.38 -4.68 -3.41
N GLU A 103 19.08 -3.46 -3.88
CA GLU A 103 18.76 -2.31 -3.04
C GLU A 103 17.53 -2.62 -2.17
N VAL A 104 16.45 -3.13 -2.77
CA VAL A 104 15.23 -3.52 -2.04
C VAL A 104 15.51 -4.62 -1.03
N ILE A 105 16.30 -5.65 -1.39
CA ILE A 105 16.65 -6.73 -0.46
C ILE A 105 17.44 -6.19 0.73
N THR A 106 18.41 -5.31 0.49
CA THR A 106 19.20 -4.65 1.53
C THR A 106 18.29 -3.86 2.47
N PHE A 107 17.35 -3.10 1.91
CA PHE A 107 16.35 -2.40 2.70
C PHE A 107 15.47 -3.35 3.54
N LEU A 108 15.05 -4.49 2.98
CA LEU A 108 14.26 -5.47 3.72
C LEU A 108 15.05 -6.12 4.85
N LEU A 109 16.34 -6.40 4.64
CA LEU A 109 17.26 -6.89 5.66
C LEU A 109 17.33 -5.92 6.84
N GLU A 110 17.50 -4.63 6.58
CA GLU A 110 17.51 -3.60 7.62
C GLU A 110 16.20 -3.52 8.42
N LYS A 111 15.05 -3.84 7.80
CA LYS A 111 13.73 -3.83 8.47
C LYS A 111 13.35 -5.17 9.07
N MET A 112 14.18 -6.20 8.90
CA MET A 112 13.84 -7.56 9.31
C MET A 112 13.58 -7.68 10.81
N ASN A 113 14.39 -6.99 11.62
CA ASN A 113 14.26 -6.92 13.08
C ASN A 113 12.94 -6.26 13.56
N LYS A 114 12.23 -5.52 12.70
CA LYS A 114 10.94 -4.89 13.04
C LYS A 114 9.75 -5.83 12.89
N PHE A 115 9.94 -7.00 12.29
CA PHE A 115 8.89 -8.00 12.17
C PHE A 115 8.57 -8.60 13.55
N THR A 116 7.28 -8.60 13.92
CA THR A 116 6.79 -9.20 15.18
C THR A 116 5.90 -10.41 14.87
N PRO A 117 6.23 -11.62 15.34
CA PRO A 117 5.38 -12.80 15.19
C PRO A 117 3.98 -12.58 15.77
N GLY A 118 2.96 -13.15 15.13
CA GLY A 118 1.57 -13.10 15.60
C GLY A 118 0.77 -11.83 15.25
N LYS A 119 1.41 -10.75 14.79
CA LYS A 119 0.68 -9.54 14.29
C LYS A 119 0.24 -9.66 12.82
N GLY A 120 0.70 -10.68 12.12
CA GLY A 120 0.42 -10.93 10.71
C GLY A 120 1.47 -11.84 10.08
N LYS A 121 1.24 -12.29 8.85
CA LYS A 121 2.19 -13.12 8.10
C LYS A 121 3.39 -12.30 7.62
N ALA A 122 4.58 -12.89 7.68
CA ALA A 122 5.82 -12.26 7.22
C ALA A 122 5.73 -11.85 5.76
N PHE A 123 5.20 -12.71 4.89
CA PHE A 123 5.00 -12.40 3.48
C PHE A 123 4.22 -11.09 3.28
N SER A 124 3.09 -10.93 3.97
CA SER A 124 2.25 -9.73 3.86
C SER A 124 2.96 -8.48 4.40
N TYR A 125 3.64 -8.61 5.54
CA TYR A 125 4.41 -7.52 6.13
C TYR A 125 5.51 -7.02 5.18
N PHE A 126 6.40 -7.92 4.74
CA PHE A 126 7.52 -7.55 3.86
C PHE A 126 7.05 -7.11 2.47
N SER A 127 5.94 -7.65 1.95
CA SER A 127 5.33 -7.16 0.70
C SER A 127 4.92 -5.69 0.79
N ILE A 128 4.29 -5.29 1.90
CA ILE A 128 3.86 -3.90 2.12
C ILE A 128 5.09 -3.00 2.30
N VAL A 129 6.07 -3.44 3.09
CA VAL A 129 7.30 -2.69 3.35
C VAL A 129 8.09 -2.45 2.05
N ALA A 130 8.32 -3.49 1.25
CA ALA A 130 9.00 -3.40 -0.05
C ALA A 130 8.25 -2.47 -1.01
N LYS A 131 6.92 -2.64 -1.12
CA LYS A 131 6.10 -1.81 -2.02
C LYS A 131 6.15 -0.34 -1.64
N ASN A 132 6.05 0.00 -0.35
CA ASN A 132 6.07 1.39 0.09
C ASN A 132 7.43 2.05 -0.19
N TYR A 133 8.52 1.32 0.03
CA TYR A 133 9.87 1.77 -0.33
C TYR A 133 9.98 2.06 -1.82
N LEU A 134 9.57 1.10 -2.65
CA LEU A 134 9.61 1.23 -4.11
C LEU A 134 8.75 2.40 -4.61
N ILE A 135 7.55 2.61 -4.06
CA ILE A 135 6.69 3.77 -4.40
C ILE A 135 7.42 5.08 -4.11
N GLN A 136 8.02 5.20 -2.93
CA GLN A 136 8.68 6.42 -2.50
C GLN A 136 9.87 6.76 -3.41
N ASN A 137 10.76 5.80 -3.63
CA ASN A 137 11.96 6.02 -4.43
C ASN A 137 11.63 6.23 -5.91
N ASN A 138 10.72 5.44 -6.48
CA ASN A 138 10.28 5.59 -7.86
C ASN A 138 9.67 6.97 -8.12
N ASN A 139 8.81 7.46 -7.22
CA ASN A 139 8.20 8.80 -7.37
C ASN A 139 9.23 9.93 -7.22
N LYS A 140 10.17 9.78 -6.28
CA LYS A 140 11.28 10.72 -6.11
C LYS A 140 12.14 10.79 -7.37
N ASN A 141 12.61 9.65 -7.85
CA ASN A 141 13.48 9.56 -9.02
C ASN A 141 12.77 10.04 -10.29
N TYR A 142 11.47 9.74 -10.44
CA TYR A 142 10.68 10.27 -11.56
C TYR A 142 10.57 11.81 -11.53
N LYS A 143 10.39 12.39 -10.34
CA LYS A 143 10.39 13.86 -10.17
C LYS A 143 11.76 14.45 -10.51
N ASP A 144 12.83 13.82 -10.03
CA ASP A 144 14.20 14.26 -10.28
C ASP A 144 14.55 14.17 -11.78
N LEU A 145 14.16 13.08 -12.44
CA LEU A 145 14.29 12.90 -13.90
C LEU A 145 13.61 14.04 -14.66
N LYS A 146 12.37 14.40 -14.28
CA LYS A 146 11.66 15.54 -14.88
C LYS A 146 12.36 16.88 -14.67
N SER A 147 12.97 17.08 -13.51
CA SER A 147 13.67 18.33 -13.19
C SER A 147 15.01 18.49 -13.91
N LYS A 148 15.70 17.38 -14.21
CA LYS A 148 17.02 17.33 -14.84
C LYS A 148 16.96 17.19 -16.36
N ALA A 149 15.78 16.91 -16.93
CA ALA A 149 15.62 16.80 -18.37
C ALA A 149 15.99 18.14 -19.03
N PRO A 150 16.94 18.15 -19.99
CA PRO A 150 17.30 19.38 -20.70
C PRO A 150 16.08 19.92 -21.45
N ILE A 151 15.88 21.24 -21.39
CA ILE A 151 14.75 21.97 -21.99
C ILE A 151 14.56 21.62 -23.48
N SER A 152 15.62 21.23 -24.19
CA SER A 152 15.59 20.86 -25.61
C SER A 152 14.98 19.49 -25.94
N VAL A 153 14.93 18.53 -25.01
CA VAL A 153 14.33 17.20 -25.25
C VAL A 153 12.87 17.15 -24.79
N ILE A 154 12.50 18.07 -23.89
CA ILE A 154 11.13 18.25 -23.42
C ILE A 154 10.21 18.72 -24.56
N ASP A 155 10.73 19.47 -25.53
CA ASP A 155 9.92 20.07 -26.61
C ASP A 155 9.47 19.07 -27.69
N TYR A 156 10.23 18.01 -27.95
CA TYR A 156 9.88 17.02 -28.99
C TYR A 156 8.88 15.95 -28.53
N GLN A 157 8.62 15.84 -27.22
CA GLN A 157 7.63 14.93 -26.63
C GLN A 157 6.55 15.67 -25.84
N ARG A 158 6.59 17.01 -25.78
CA ARG A 158 5.53 17.83 -25.20
C ARG A 158 4.34 17.86 -26.14
N ASP A 159 3.32 17.11 -25.78
CA ASP A 159 2.00 17.30 -26.33
C ASP A 159 1.40 18.57 -25.68
N ILE A 160 1.73 19.73 -26.23
CA ILE A 160 1.25 21.05 -25.78
C ILE A 160 -0.28 21.06 -25.71
N THR A 161 -0.93 20.38 -26.65
CA THR A 161 -2.38 20.17 -26.66
C THR A 161 -2.87 19.37 -25.45
N ALA A 162 -2.14 18.33 -25.03
CA ALA A 162 -2.46 17.60 -23.80
C ALA A 162 -2.20 18.44 -22.54
N GLU A 163 -1.14 19.25 -22.50
CA GLU A 163 -0.86 20.13 -21.35
C GLU A 163 -1.92 21.23 -21.19
N ILE A 164 -2.32 21.91 -22.28
CA ILE A 164 -3.42 22.89 -22.28
C ILE A 164 -4.72 22.22 -21.86
N SER A 165 -5.02 21.03 -22.40
CA SER A 165 -6.21 20.27 -22.00
C SER A 165 -6.21 19.86 -20.52
N LEU A 166 -5.04 19.54 -19.96
CA LEU A 166 -4.89 19.23 -18.54
C LEU A 166 -5.02 20.46 -17.66
N GLU A 167 -4.49 21.60 -18.10
CA GLU A 167 -4.59 22.88 -17.40
C GLU A 167 -6.03 23.42 -17.41
N ASP A 168 -6.71 23.34 -18.55
CA ASP A 168 -8.14 23.64 -18.68
C ASP A 168 -8.99 22.75 -17.79
N ARG A 169 -8.69 21.45 -17.75
CA ARG A 169 -9.38 20.49 -16.86
C ARG A 169 -9.15 20.83 -15.39
N ARG A 170 -7.92 21.19 -15.01
CA ARG A 170 -7.60 21.59 -13.63
C ARG A 170 -8.31 22.87 -13.23
N SER A 171 -8.29 23.88 -14.11
CA SER A 171 -9.01 25.14 -13.92
C SER A 171 -10.51 24.91 -13.77
N SER A 172 -11.09 24.09 -14.65
CA SER A 172 -12.49 23.68 -14.59
C SER A 172 -12.86 22.97 -13.28
N LEU A 173 -12.00 22.06 -12.79
CA LEU A 173 -12.19 21.40 -11.50
C LEU A 173 -12.08 22.38 -10.32
N ASP A 174 -11.16 23.34 -10.36
CA ASP A 174 -11.04 24.34 -9.30
C ASP A 174 -12.28 25.24 -9.24
N ILE A 175 -12.78 25.68 -10.40
CA ILE A 175 -14.04 26.41 -10.54
C ILE A 175 -15.20 25.58 -9.97
N PHE A 176 -15.27 24.29 -10.30
CA PHE A 176 -16.28 23.41 -9.75
C PHE A 176 -16.19 23.32 -8.24
N MET A 177 -15.00 23.10 -7.69
CA MET A 177 -14.78 22.95 -6.25
C MET A 177 -15.20 24.21 -5.49
N ASP A 178 -14.82 25.39 -5.96
CA ASP A 178 -15.19 26.67 -5.32
C ASP A 178 -16.71 26.90 -5.35
N ASN A 179 -17.35 26.59 -6.48
CA ASN A 179 -18.80 26.65 -6.60
C ASN A 179 -19.52 25.61 -5.73
N PHE A 180 -19.00 24.39 -5.69
CA PHE A 180 -19.50 23.31 -4.85
C PHE A 180 -19.47 23.74 -3.39
N VAL A 181 -18.33 24.23 -2.89
CA VAL A 181 -18.19 24.68 -1.50
C VAL A 181 -19.21 25.78 -1.18
N ARG A 182 -19.27 26.83 -2.00
CA ARG A 182 -20.19 27.96 -1.80
C ARG A 182 -21.67 27.55 -1.85
N ARG A 183 -22.02 26.62 -2.72
CA ARG A 183 -23.39 26.10 -2.85
C ARG A 183 -23.75 25.17 -1.70
N TYR A 184 -22.81 24.31 -1.30
CA TYR A 184 -23.01 23.31 -0.28
C TYR A 184 -23.19 23.95 1.09
N ASP A 185 -22.42 24.99 1.41
CA ASP A 185 -22.57 25.80 2.62
C ASP A 185 -24.03 26.23 2.87
N LYS A 186 -24.71 26.70 1.81
CA LYS A 186 -26.10 27.17 1.87
C LYS A 186 -27.13 26.06 2.09
N ILE A 187 -26.81 24.81 1.76
CA ILE A 187 -27.76 23.68 1.89
C ILE A 187 -27.47 22.78 3.08
N ILE A 188 -26.34 22.94 3.77
CA ILE A 188 -25.99 22.09 4.93
C ILE A 188 -27.11 22.08 5.97
N GLU A 189 -27.68 23.25 6.25
CA GLU A 189 -28.74 23.42 7.26
C GLU A 189 -30.02 22.64 6.94
N GLU A 190 -30.37 22.54 5.65
CA GLU A 190 -31.54 21.80 5.15
C GLU A 190 -31.23 20.31 4.94
N ARG A 191 -30.01 20.01 4.45
CA ARG A 191 -29.58 18.66 4.07
C ARG A 191 -29.38 17.75 5.27
N PHE A 192 -28.87 18.30 6.37
CA PHE A 192 -28.59 17.53 7.58
C PHE A 192 -29.51 17.96 8.72
N LYS A 193 -30.33 17.04 9.23
CA LYS A 193 -31.26 17.37 10.33
C LYS A 193 -30.56 17.48 11.70
N SER A 194 -29.54 16.66 11.94
CA SER A 194 -28.87 16.59 13.24
C SER A 194 -27.76 17.64 13.35
N ILE A 195 -27.69 18.33 14.49
CA ILE A 195 -26.60 19.27 14.83
C ILE A 195 -25.22 18.60 14.70
N ARG A 196 -25.11 17.32 15.08
CA ARG A 196 -23.88 16.54 14.93
C ARG A 196 -23.48 16.39 13.47
N ASP A 197 -24.44 16.03 12.63
CA ASP A 197 -24.20 15.78 11.21
C ASP A 197 -23.88 17.10 10.47
N LYS A 198 -24.53 18.21 10.86
CA LYS A 198 -24.18 19.58 10.42
C LYS A 198 -22.74 19.95 10.76
N ARG A 199 -22.32 19.74 12.02
CA ARG A 199 -20.93 19.98 12.46
C ARG A 199 -19.91 19.20 11.64
N ILE A 200 -20.21 17.93 11.33
CA ILE A 200 -19.35 17.11 10.48
C ILE A 200 -19.32 17.65 9.05
N ALA A 201 -20.47 18.06 8.49
CA ALA A 201 -20.54 18.63 7.16
C ALA A 201 -19.72 19.93 7.04
N TYR A 202 -19.82 20.83 8.02
CA TYR A 202 -19.00 22.04 8.07
C TYR A 202 -17.50 21.74 8.20
N ALA A 203 -17.12 20.74 9.01
CA ALA A 203 -15.71 20.32 9.11
C ALA A 203 -15.18 19.77 7.77
N ILE A 204 -15.98 19.00 7.03
CA ILE A 204 -15.62 18.51 5.70
C ILE A 204 -15.53 19.68 4.70
N LEU A 205 -16.46 20.62 4.76
CA LEU A 205 -16.47 21.80 3.91
C LEU A 205 -15.21 22.64 4.12
N LYS A 206 -14.78 22.81 5.37
CA LYS A 206 -13.55 23.52 5.71
C LYS A 206 -12.30 22.86 5.11
N LEU A 207 -12.26 21.52 5.05
CA LEU A 207 -11.19 20.82 4.34
C LEU A 207 -11.20 21.04 2.84
N PHE A 208 -12.37 21.25 2.23
CA PHE A 208 -12.48 21.58 0.81
C PHE A 208 -12.08 23.03 0.50
N GLU A 209 -12.32 23.97 1.43
CA GLU A 209 -11.79 25.33 1.35
C GLU A 209 -10.27 25.33 1.42
N ASP A 210 -9.71 24.65 2.43
CA ASP A 210 -8.28 24.62 2.69
C ASP A 210 -7.53 23.62 1.79
N ARG A 211 -8.19 23.04 0.77
CA ARG A 211 -7.67 21.96 -0.09
C ARG A 211 -6.32 22.25 -0.72
N LYS A 212 -6.05 23.52 -1.05
CA LYS A 212 -4.78 23.95 -1.67
C LYS A 212 -3.59 23.88 -0.70
N ASN A 213 -3.86 23.86 0.60
CA ASN A 213 -2.85 23.78 1.68
C ASN A 213 -2.67 22.35 2.22
N ILE A 214 -3.41 21.36 1.69
CA ILE A 214 -3.30 19.97 2.12
C ILE A 214 -2.15 19.29 1.36
N GLU A 215 -0.96 19.28 1.96
CA GLU A 215 0.21 18.61 1.36
C GLU A 215 0.13 17.08 1.44
N ILE A 216 -0.47 16.54 2.51
CA ILE A 216 -0.53 15.10 2.78
C ILE A 216 -1.96 14.58 2.59
N PHE A 217 -2.24 14.02 1.42
CA PHE A 217 -3.55 13.42 1.11
C PHE A 217 -3.65 11.96 1.61
N ASN A 218 -3.69 11.77 2.93
CA ASN A 218 -3.87 10.44 3.55
C ASN A 218 -5.28 10.32 4.14
N LYS A 219 -6.05 9.32 3.66
CA LYS A 219 -7.42 9.05 4.11
C LYS A 219 -7.54 8.96 5.64
N LYS A 220 -6.61 8.27 6.31
CA LYS A 220 -6.66 8.11 7.78
C LYS A 220 -6.40 9.45 8.49
N ALA A 221 -5.47 10.25 7.98
CA ALA A 221 -5.17 11.56 8.54
C ALA A 221 -6.35 12.53 8.41
N LEU A 222 -7.00 12.59 7.23
CA LEU A 222 -8.19 13.43 7.02
C LEU A 222 -9.35 13.03 7.96
N TYR A 223 -9.55 11.72 8.17
CA TYR A 223 -10.56 11.24 9.12
C TYR A 223 -10.24 11.59 10.58
N ILE A 224 -8.95 11.59 10.97
CA ILE A 224 -8.52 12.03 12.29
C ILE A 224 -8.78 13.53 12.46
N LEU A 225 -8.42 14.34 11.45
CA LEU A 225 -8.63 15.78 11.47
C LEU A 225 -10.12 16.15 11.64
N ILE A 226 -11.01 15.54 10.85
CA ILE A 226 -12.47 15.75 11.01
C ILE A 226 -12.92 15.32 12.41
N ARG A 227 -12.39 14.20 12.93
CA ARG A 227 -12.72 13.71 14.26
C ARG A 227 -12.25 14.67 15.36
N GLU A 228 -11.09 15.30 15.23
CA GLU A 228 -10.58 16.29 16.17
C GLU A 228 -11.42 17.57 16.15
N MET A 229 -11.75 18.07 14.95
CA MET A 229 -12.63 19.24 14.78
C MET A 229 -14.04 19.03 15.36
N THR A 230 -14.55 17.80 15.30
CA THR A 230 -15.97 17.53 15.59
C THR A 230 -16.18 16.74 16.87
N ASN A 231 -15.15 16.10 17.43
CA ASN A 231 -15.23 15.14 18.53
C ASN A 231 -16.32 14.05 18.32
N THR A 232 -16.40 13.50 17.10
CA THR A 232 -17.41 12.48 16.73
C THR A 232 -16.80 11.11 16.40
N LYS A 233 -17.60 10.04 16.55
CA LYS A 233 -17.17 8.68 16.17
C LYS A 233 -17.10 8.53 14.65
N THR A 234 -16.15 7.73 14.17
CA THR A 234 -15.90 7.46 12.75
C THR A 234 -17.15 7.04 11.97
N GLN A 235 -18.08 6.30 12.58
CA GLN A 235 -19.33 5.88 11.95
C GLN A 235 -20.19 7.06 11.47
N HIS A 236 -20.24 8.15 12.25
CA HIS A 236 -21.04 9.33 11.91
C HIS A 236 -20.35 10.14 10.82
N ILE A 237 -19.02 10.25 10.90
CA ILE A 237 -18.19 10.89 9.87
C ILE A 237 -18.40 10.18 8.53
N THR A 238 -18.27 8.86 8.50
CA THR A 238 -18.47 8.06 7.28
C THR A 238 -19.87 8.24 6.70
N LYS A 239 -20.91 8.28 7.55
CA LYS A 239 -22.29 8.51 7.10
C LYS A 239 -22.41 9.86 6.37
N VAL A 240 -21.91 10.94 6.96
CA VAL A 240 -21.99 12.28 6.37
C VAL A 240 -21.13 12.37 5.11
N VAL A 241 -19.91 11.83 5.12
CA VAL A 241 -19.02 11.78 3.95
C VAL A 241 -19.71 11.12 2.75
N ASN A 242 -20.42 10.00 2.96
CA ASN A 242 -21.13 9.33 1.87
C ASN A 242 -22.26 10.19 1.28
N VAL A 243 -23.03 10.91 2.13
CA VAL A 243 -24.07 11.82 1.65
C VAL A 243 -23.48 12.96 0.81
N ILE A 244 -22.41 13.59 1.30
CA ILE A 244 -21.70 14.66 0.58
C ILE A 244 -21.11 14.13 -0.73
N LYS A 245 -20.58 12.91 -0.74
CA LYS A 245 -20.04 12.26 -1.94
C LYS A 245 -21.10 12.06 -3.02
N ASP A 246 -22.29 11.63 -2.64
CA ASP A 246 -23.39 11.42 -3.60
C ASP A 246 -23.87 12.77 -4.17
N ASP A 247 -23.97 13.80 -3.33
CA ASP A 247 -24.32 15.16 -3.77
C ASP A 247 -23.25 15.74 -4.70
N PHE A 248 -21.98 15.56 -4.35
CA PHE A 248 -20.83 15.95 -5.15
C PHE A 248 -20.89 15.33 -6.55
N ALA A 249 -21.12 14.02 -6.64
CA ALA A 249 -21.22 13.32 -7.92
C ALA A 249 -22.38 13.85 -8.78
N SER A 250 -23.52 14.16 -8.16
CA SER A 250 -24.69 14.74 -8.83
C SER A 250 -24.42 16.16 -9.35
N MET A 251 -23.83 17.02 -8.52
CA MET A 251 -23.47 18.40 -8.86
C MET A 251 -22.39 18.43 -9.94
N TYR A 252 -21.38 17.57 -9.85
CA TYR A 252 -20.32 17.46 -10.84
C TYR A 252 -20.84 17.04 -12.21
N LYS A 253 -21.77 16.08 -12.26
CA LYS A 253 -22.42 15.68 -13.52
C LYS A 253 -23.22 16.83 -14.16
N LYS A 254 -23.84 17.69 -13.36
CA LYS A 254 -24.53 18.89 -13.85
C LYS A 254 -23.53 19.91 -14.39
N PHE A 255 -22.43 20.14 -13.67
CA PHE A 255 -21.32 21.00 -14.10
C PHE A 255 -20.75 20.57 -15.45
N GLU A 256 -20.38 19.28 -15.60
CA GLU A 256 -19.84 18.75 -16.86
C GLU A 256 -20.82 18.84 -18.04
N SER A 257 -22.14 18.80 -17.76
CA SER A 257 -23.17 18.96 -18.78
C SER A 257 -23.56 20.43 -19.04
N GLY A 258 -22.82 21.39 -18.46
CA GLY A 258 -23.08 22.83 -18.62
C GLY A 258 -24.36 23.32 -17.94
N LYS A 259 -24.97 22.51 -17.06
CA LYS A 259 -26.19 22.86 -16.33
C LYS A 259 -25.85 23.51 -15.01
N LEU A 260 -26.61 24.53 -14.61
CA LEU A 260 -26.52 25.09 -13.25
C LEU A 260 -26.94 24.07 -12.18
N PHE A 261 -26.31 24.15 -11.00
CA PHE A 261 -26.57 23.30 -9.84
C PHE A 261 -26.45 24.08 -8.52
#